data_AF-A0A9P7RRP8-F1
#
_entry.id   AF-A0A9P7RRP8-F1
#
_cell.length_a   1.000
_cell.length_b   1.000
_cell.length_c   1.000
_cell.angle_alpha   90.00
_cell.angle_beta   90.00
_cell.angle_gamma   90.00
#
_symmetry.space_group_name_H-M   'P 1'
#
loop_
_entity.id
_entity.type
_entity.pdbx_description
1 polymer ?
#
loop_
_entity_poly.entity_id
_entity_poly.type
_entity_poly.pdbx_seq_one_letter_code
_entity_poly.pdbx_strand_id
1 'polypeptide(L)'
;MLLPPSRVHQAILALYNVENRFNRRLKYPYVLFMTEDELAAVSNEDKKKIDWITEGRAKFATVTKESWDIPSHLDKSLVQHSLESIGFSTGYRQMCRFYSGFFWRNPAIANYEWLWRLDTDIEFHCDIPYDPVQRLIDSNKLYGFIQISPDADFVQPSLASNASYFLSTHSHIIPPNANLGFVWSGQSGIKKALQGQASNPEWTRMCMYNNFEISHRSVWESEVYTKFFDYLEQEGGFFYERWSDSPVHSLGLAMSLRKDQVMQFTDMGYQHQGWGYECPQQLDRCTCLREGPAKGFHDNAERWFNATELQADSWGT
;
A
#
# COMPACT_ATOMS: atom_id res chain seq x y z
N MET A 1 -10.08 1.71 -5.59
CA MET A 1 -9.43 2.96 -6.03
C MET A 1 -10.05 4.11 -5.25
N LEU A 2 -9.28 4.87 -4.50
CA LEU A 2 -9.73 6.13 -3.89
C LEU A 2 -9.67 7.24 -4.94
N LEU A 3 -10.77 7.98 -5.10
CA LEU A 3 -10.96 8.88 -6.22
C LEU A 3 -11.44 10.25 -5.76
N PRO A 4 -10.56 11.23 -5.53
CA PRO A 4 -10.99 12.60 -5.30
C PRO A 4 -11.48 13.24 -6.62
N PRO A 5 -12.39 14.24 -6.60
CA PRO A 5 -12.94 14.87 -7.80
C PRO A 5 -11.87 15.43 -8.76
N SER A 6 -10.77 15.95 -8.21
CA SER A 6 -9.64 16.49 -8.98
C SER A 6 -8.87 15.44 -9.80
N ARG A 7 -9.14 14.14 -9.58
CA ARG A 7 -8.46 13.02 -10.23
C ARG A 7 -9.38 12.16 -11.11
N VAL A 8 -10.66 12.55 -11.28
CA VAL A 8 -11.64 11.79 -12.06
C VAL A 8 -11.17 11.52 -13.48
N HIS A 9 -10.58 12.52 -14.14
CA HIS A 9 -10.07 12.36 -15.50
C HIS A 9 -8.91 11.35 -15.58
N GLN A 10 -7.95 11.43 -14.65
CA GLN A 10 -6.84 10.47 -14.57
C GLN A 10 -7.36 9.05 -14.30
N ALA A 11 -8.31 8.90 -13.39
CA ALA A 11 -8.92 7.59 -13.11
C ALA A 11 -9.65 7.00 -14.31
N ILE A 12 -10.31 7.82 -15.14
CA ILE A 12 -10.92 7.36 -16.40
C ILE A 12 -9.84 6.78 -17.33
N LEU A 13 -8.69 7.45 -17.46
CA LEU A 13 -7.57 6.96 -18.27
C LEU A 13 -6.99 5.65 -17.69
N ALA A 14 -6.80 5.59 -16.37
CA ALA A 14 -6.31 4.40 -15.69
C ALA A 14 -7.27 3.21 -15.86
N LEU A 15 -8.58 3.41 -15.65
CA LEU A 15 -9.60 2.38 -15.85
C LEU A 15 -9.62 1.89 -17.30
N TYR A 16 -9.55 2.79 -18.27
CA TYR A 16 -9.49 2.42 -19.69
C TYR A 16 -8.24 1.60 -20.01
N ASN A 17 -7.10 1.98 -19.44
CA ASN A 17 -5.86 1.22 -19.58
C ASN A 17 -5.99 -0.18 -18.95
N VAL A 18 -6.45 -0.28 -17.70
CA VAL A 18 -6.65 -1.56 -17.00
C VAL A 18 -7.60 -2.48 -17.75
N GLU A 19 -8.71 -1.96 -18.27
CA GLU A 19 -9.64 -2.73 -19.09
C GLU A 19 -8.97 -3.27 -20.35
N ASN A 20 -8.24 -2.44 -21.09
CA ASN A 20 -7.58 -2.86 -22.33
C ASN A 20 -6.49 -3.91 -22.10
N ARG A 21 -5.68 -3.74 -21.05
CA ARG A 21 -4.52 -4.59 -20.76
C ARG A 21 -4.88 -5.87 -20.03
N PHE A 22 -5.97 -5.88 -19.28
CA PHE A 22 -6.27 -6.96 -18.36
C PHE A 22 -7.77 -7.23 -18.23
N ASN A 23 -8.51 -6.31 -17.62
CA ASN A 23 -9.73 -6.68 -16.92
C ASN A 23 -10.95 -6.86 -17.85
N ARG A 24 -10.88 -6.42 -19.11
CA ARG A 24 -11.95 -6.71 -20.08
C ARG A 24 -12.13 -8.20 -20.34
N ARG A 25 -11.13 -9.04 -20.03
CA ARG A 25 -11.19 -10.49 -20.23
C ARG A 25 -11.78 -11.22 -19.02
N LEU A 26 -11.39 -10.83 -17.81
CA LEU A 26 -11.74 -11.53 -16.58
C LEU A 26 -12.91 -10.91 -15.82
N LYS A 27 -13.27 -9.67 -16.15
CA LYS A 27 -14.49 -9.00 -15.70
C LYS A 27 -14.58 -8.81 -14.16
N TYR A 28 -13.47 -8.60 -13.46
CA TYR A 28 -13.50 -8.26 -12.03
C TYR A 28 -14.22 -6.93 -11.79
N PRO A 29 -14.94 -6.79 -10.65
CA PRO A 29 -15.61 -5.54 -10.29
C PRO A 29 -14.62 -4.47 -9.81
N TYR A 30 -15.03 -3.20 -9.89
CA TYR A 30 -14.28 -2.08 -9.30
C TYR A 30 -15.09 -1.44 -8.18
N VAL A 31 -14.39 -1.02 -7.12
CA VAL A 31 -14.94 -0.14 -6.10
C VAL A 31 -14.16 1.17 -6.10
N LEU A 32 -14.89 2.27 -6.34
CA LEU A 32 -14.40 3.64 -6.39
C LEU A 32 -14.82 4.36 -5.11
N PHE A 33 -13.86 4.62 -4.24
CA PHE A 33 -14.10 5.26 -2.95
C PHE A 33 -14.02 6.78 -3.07
N MET A 34 -14.99 7.47 -2.47
CA MET A 34 -15.07 8.93 -2.40
C MET A 34 -15.69 9.34 -1.06
N THR A 35 -15.57 10.59 -0.64
CA THR A 35 -16.51 11.12 0.36
C THR A 35 -17.89 11.34 -0.26
N GLU A 36 -18.91 11.49 0.59
CA GLU A 36 -20.29 11.73 0.13
C GLU A 36 -20.41 13.02 -0.71
N ASP A 37 -19.79 14.10 -0.24
CA ASP A 37 -19.79 15.40 -0.94
C ASP A 37 -19.04 15.32 -2.28
N GLU A 38 -17.91 14.61 -2.31
CA GLU A 38 -17.15 14.40 -3.55
C GLU A 38 -17.95 13.61 -4.59
N LEU A 39 -18.65 12.55 -4.17
CA LEU A 39 -19.49 11.74 -5.06
C LEU A 39 -20.67 12.54 -5.65
N ALA A 40 -21.24 13.45 -4.86
CA ALA A 40 -22.25 14.38 -5.32
C ALA A 40 -21.70 15.37 -6.37
N ALA A 41 -20.42 15.76 -6.25
CA ALA A 41 -19.75 16.66 -7.17
C ALA A 41 -19.32 16.01 -8.50
N VAL A 42 -19.26 14.67 -8.58
CA VAL A 42 -18.90 13.98 -9.85
C VAL A 42 -20.02 14.16 -10.88
N SER A 43 -19.64 14.63 -12.07
CA SER A 43 -20.56 14.88 -13.17
C SER A 43 -21.25 13.60 -13.67
N ASN A 44 -22.47 13.73 -14.17
CA ASN A 44 -23.18 12.62 -14.81
C ASN A 44 -22.47 12.11 -16.07
N GLU A 45 -21.71 12.98 -16.74
CA GLU A 45 -20.92 12.60 -17.90
C GLU A 45 -19.78 11.66 -17.51
N ASP A 46 -19.05 11.98 -16.44
CA ASP A 46 -17.94 11.16 -15.96
C ASP A 46 -18.43 9.82 -15.40
N LYS A 47 -19.56 9.82 -14.67
CA LYS A 47 -20.23 8.59 -14.22
C LYS A 47 -20.57 7.68 -15.41
N LYS A 48 -21.12 8.24 -16.49
CA LYS A 48 -21.44 7.50 -17.72
C LYS A 48 -20.19 6.98 -18.44
N LYS A 49 -19.10 7.75 -18.47
CA LYS A 49 -17.82 7.30 -19.06
C LYS A 49 -17.25 6.11 -18.28
N ILE A 50 -17.20 6.22 -16.94
CA ILE A 50 -16.75 5.14 -16.06
C ILE A 50 -17.61 3.89 -16.24
N ASP A 51 -18.94 4.06 -16.25
CA ASP A 51 -19.90 2.97 -16.47
C ASP A 51 -19.67 2.28 -17.83
N TRP A 52 -19.50 3.05 -18.91
CA TRP A 52 -19.24 2.52 -20.24
C TRP A 52 -17.91 1.77 -20.32
N ILE A 53 -16.81 2.37 -19.82
CA ILE A 53 -15.47 1.77 -19.84
C ILE A 53 -15.46 0.44 -19.09
N THR A 54 -16.13 0.39 -17.93
CA THR A 54 -16.11 -0.77 -17.04
C THR A 54 -17.27 -1.74 -17.30
N GLU A 55 -18.09 -1.49 -18.33
CA GLU A 55 -19.30 -2.26 -18.65
C GLU A 55 -20.23 -2.42 -17.43
N GLY A 56 -20.42 -1.34 -16.67
CA GLY A 56 -21.29 -1.30 -15.49
C GLY A 56 -20.75 -2.00 -14.24
N ARG A 57 -19.49 -2.47 -14.25
CA ARG A 57 -18.89 -3.19 -13.12
C ARG A 57 -18.32 -2.27 -12.04
N ALA A 58 -18.09 -1.00 -12.34
CA ALA A 58 -17.65 -0.04 -11.32
C ALA A 58 -18.78 0.40 -10.42
N LYS A 59 -18.55 0.35 -9.10
CA LYS A 59 -19.46 0.85 -8.08
C LYS A 59 -18.80 1.98 -7.31
N PHE A 60 -19.53 3.06 -7.12
CA PHE A 60 -19.13 4.12 -6.21
C PHE A 60 -19.48 3.73 -4.77
N ALA A 61 -18.57 3.95 -3.86
CA ALA A 61 -18.75 3.71 -2.44
C ALA A 61 -18.28 4.93 -1.65
N THR A 62 -19.01 5.27 -0.59
CA THR A 62 -18.62 6.36 0.30
C THR A 62 -17.68 5.87 1.39
N VAL A 63 -16.69 6.69 1.73
CA VAL A 63 -15.92 6.55 2.97
C VAL A 63 -16.74 7.14 4.12
N THR A 64 -16.65 6.54 5.31
CA THR A 64 -17.33 7.06 6.50
C THR A 64 -16.53 8.21 7.10
N LYS A 65 -17.21 9.08 7.87
CA LYS A 65 -16.55 10.13 8.66
C LYS A 65 -15.45 9.56 9.57
N GLU A 66 -15.70 8.42 10.21
CA GLU A 66 -14.70 7.74 11.04
C GLU A 66 -13.44 7.35 10.25
N SER A 67 -13.62 6.83 9.03
CA SER A 67 -12.51 6.40 8.18
C SER A 67 -11.76 7.54 7.50
N TRP A 68 -12.31 8.76 7.50
CA TRP A 68 -11.80 9.86 6.68
C TRP A 68 -11.46 11.12 7.48
N ASP A 69 -12.32 11.55 8.41
CA ASP A 69 -12.13 12.79 9.16
C ASP A 69 -10.93 12.70 10.11
N ILE A 70 -10.33 13.87 10.40
CA ILE A 70 -9.27 13.97 11.41
C ILE A 70 -9.88 13.58 12.77
N PRO A 71 -9.31 12.60 13.50
CA PRO A 71 -9.83 12.19 14.79
C PRO A 71 -9.95 13.38 15.76
N SER A 72 -11.10 13.51 16.40
CA SER A 72 -11.43 14.69 17.22
C SER A 72 -10.56 14.86 18.47
N HIS A 73 -9.87 13.80 18.89
CA HIS A 73 -8.97 13.82 20.05
C HIS A 73 -7.60 14.44 19.72
N LEU A 74 -7.27 14.61 18.43
CA LEU A 74 -6.01 15.22 18.04
C LEU A 74 -6.01 16.73 18.25
N ASP A 75 -4.87 17.27 18.68
CA ASP A 75 -4.68 18.70 18.88
C ASP A 75 -4.65 19.41 17.53
N LYS A 76 -5.69 20.20 17.27
CA LYS A 76 -5.86 20.94 16.01
C LYS A 76 -4.73 21.92 15.74
N SER A 77 -4.12 22.51 16.77
CA SER A 77 -3.02 23.45 16.62
C SER A 77 -1.73 22.75 16.17
N LEU A 78 -1.47 21.55 16.71
CA LEU A 78 -0.33 20.73 16.29
C LEU A 78 -0.52 20.19 14.87
N VAL A 79 -1.73 19.75 14.52
CA VAL A 79 -2.05 19.33 13.14
C VAL A 79 -1.84 20.50 12.18
N GLN A 80 -2.36 21.68 12.50
CA GLN A 80 -2.19 22.87 11.66
C GLN A 80 -0.71 23.24 11.48
N HIS A 81 0.05 23.26 12.58
CA HIS A 81 1.49 23.52 12.53
C HIS A 81 2.24 22.49 11.66
N SER A 82 1.86 21.22 11.74
CA SER A 82 2.44 20.15 10.93
C SER A 82 2.13 20.32 9.44
N LEU A 83 0.91 20.73 9.09
CA LEU A 83 0.52 21.03 7.70
C LEU A 83 1.35 22.18 7.12
N GLU A 84 1.66 23.19 7.93
CA GLU A 84 2.46 24.35 7.52
C GLU A 84 3.97 24.04 7.42
N SER A 85 4.49 23.22 8.33
CA SER A 85 5.94 22.97 8.46
C SER A 85 6.44 21.80 7.60
N ILE A 86 5.74 20.66 7.60
CA ILE A 86 6.09 19.48 6.79
C ILE A 86 5.48 19.59 5.38
N GLY A 87 4.35 20.27 5.26
CA GLY A 87 3.57 20.34 4.04
C GLY A 87 2.65 19.13 3.85
N PHE A 88 2.24 18.93 2.59
CA PHE A 88 1.20 17.99 2.13
C PHE A 88 -0.21 18.33 2.61
N SER A 89 -1.20 18.13 1.75
CA SER A 89 -2.59 18.50 2.05
C SER A 89 -3.20 17.57 3.10
N THR A 90 -4.23 18.07 3.80
CA THR A 90 -5.06 17.25 4.68
C THR A 90 -5.60 16.02 3.95
N GLY A 91 -6.11 16.18 2.73
CA GLY A 91 -6.61 15.07 1.91
C GLY A 91 -5.56 14.00 1.62
N TYR A 92 -4.29 14.37 1.47
CA TYR A 92 -3.20 13.40 1.32
C TYR A 92 -2.98 12.59 2.60
N ARG A 93 -2.99 13.24 3.77
CA ARG A 93 -2.84 12.57 5.08
C ARG A 93 -4.04 11.66 5.39
N GLN A 94 -5.25 12.10 5.06
CA GLN A 94 -6.48 11.29 5.14
C GLN A 94 -6.40 10.06 4.23
N MET A 95 -5.89 10.20 3.01
CA MET A 95 -5.64 9.09 2.09
C MET A 95 -4.64 8.08 2.68
N CYS A 96 -3.51 8.54 3.23
CA CYS A 96 -2.54 7.67 3.89
C CYS A 96 -3.19 6.89 5.04
N ARG A 97 -3.93 7.57 5.92
CA ARG A 97 -4.66 6.91 7.02
C ARG A 97 -5.69 5.90 6.52
N PHE A 98 -6.47 6.28 5.49
CA PHE A 98 -7.51 5.44 4.92
C PHE A 98 -6.94 4.13 4.36
N TYR A 99 -5.85 4.21 3.57
CA TYR A 99 -5.19 3.00 3.08
C TYR A 99 -4.48 2.23 4.18
N SER A 100 -3.94 2.90 5.20
CA SER A 100 -3.27 2.22 6.31
C SER A 100 -4.20 1.30 7.11
N GLY A 101 -5.49 1.65 7.30
CA GLY A 101 -6.33 0.87 8.21
C GLY A 101 -7.82 0.79 7.91
N PHE A 102 -8.36 1.54 6.96
CA PHE A 102 -9.81 1.62 6.76
C PHE A 102 -10.30 1.05 5.43
N PHE A 103 -9.51 1.03 4.37
CA PHE A 103 -10.00 0.61 3.05
C PHE A 103 -10.60 -0.80 3.09
N TRP A 104 -9.90 -1.76 3.70
CA TRP A 104 -10.32 -3.15 3.87
C TRP A 104 -11.51 -3.30 4.83
N ARG A 105 -11.77 -2.33 5.71
CA ARG A 105 -12.92 -2.31 6.63
C ARG A 105 -14.21 -1.82 5.96
N ASN A 106 -14.15 -1.24 4.75
CA ASN A 106 -15.31 -0.65 4.12
C ASN A 106 -16.35 -1.72 3.69
N PRO A 107 -17.65 -1.56 4.03
CA PRO A 107 -18.70 -2.51 3.68
C PRO A 107 -18.82 -2.82 2.18
N ALA A 108 -18.49 -1.86 1.31
CA ALA A 108 -18.57 -2.03 -0.14
C ALA A 108 -17.64 -3.11 -0.68
N ILE A 109 -16.59 -3.48 0.08
CA ILE A 109 -15.68 -4.56 -0.27
C ILE A 109 -15.69 -5.72 0.74
N ALA A 110 -16.65 -5.77 1.66
CA ALA A 110 -16.73 -6.83 2.69
C ALA A 110 -16.86 -8.24 2.10
N ASN A 111 -17.47 -8.37 0.92
CA ASN A 111 -17.69 -9.66 0.24
C ASN A 111 -16.51 -10.11 -0.64
N TYR A 112 -15.37 -9.40 -0.62
CA TYR A 112 -14.19 -9.78 -1.41
C TYR A 112 -13.04 -10.21 -0.50
N GLU A 113 -12.49 -11.37 -0.78
CA GLU A 113 -11.31 -11.93 -0.10
C GLU A 113 -9.99 -11.41 -0.69
N TRP A 114 -9.99 -11.06 -1.98
CA TRP A 114 -8.82 -10.54 -2.68
C TRP A 114 -9.07 -9.11 -3.11
N LEU A 115 -8.12 -8.24 -2.78
CA LEU A 115 -8.18 -6.81 -3.03
C LEU A 115 -7.03 -6.42 -3.95
N TRP A 116 -7.33 -5.77 -5.07
CA TRP A 116 -6.33 -5.14 -5.91
C TRP A 116 -6.47 -3.62 -5.80
N ARG A 117 -5.50 -2.97 -5.14
CA ARG A 117 -5.40 -1.51 -5.12
C ARG A 117 -4.89 -1.01 -6.46
N LEU A 118 -5.65 -0.08 -7.02
CA LEU A 118 -5.30 0.69 -8.21
C LEU A 118 -5.33 2.17 -7.83
N ASP A 119 -4.25 2.88 -8.15
CA ASP A 119 -4.19 4.34 -8.06
C ASP A 119 -4.75 5.01 -9.32
N THR A 120 -5.03 6.31 -9.23
CA THR A 120 -5.69 7.07 -10.30
C THR A 120 -4.77 7.41 -11.48
N ASP A 121 -3.46 7.37 -11.30
CA ASP A 121 -2.43 7.76 -12.28
C ASP A 121 -1.44 6.63 -12.58
N ILE A 122 -1.97 5.41 -12.68
CA ILE A 122 -1.26 4.21 -13.10
C ILE A 122 -1.37 3.94 -14.61
N GLU A 123 -0.41 3.21 -15.15
CA GLU A 123 -0.45 2.69 -16.52
C GLU A 123 0.18 1.29 -16.60
N PHE A 124 -0.51 0.36 -17.27
CA PHE A 124 0.04 -0.90 -17.75
C PHE A 124 0.44 -0.75 -19.22
N HIS A 125 1.72 -0.99 -19.49
CA HIS A 125 2.34 -0.92 -20.82
C HIS A 125 2.23 -2.22 -21.59
N CYS A 126 1.98 -3.34 -20.92
CA CYS A 126 1.82 -4.65 -21.54
C CYS A 126 0.44 -5.24 -21.22
N ASP A 127 -0.08 -6.04 -22.14
CA ASP A 127 -1.23 -6.89 -21.84
C ASP A 127 -0.79 -7.92 -20.79
N ILE A 128 -1.58 -8.08 -19.73
CA ILE A 128 -1.36 -9.07 -18.69
C ILE A 128 -2.09 -10.33 -19.14
N PRO A 129 -1.42 -11.39 -19.62
CA PRO A 129 -2.08 -12.48 -20.34
C PRO A 129 -2.76 -13.51 -19.42
N TYR A 130 -2.55 -13.41 -18.11
CA TYR A 130 -3.03 -14.33 -17.07
C TYR A 130 -3.90 -13.60 -16.03
N ASP A 131 -4.39 -14.34 -15.03
CA ASP A 131 -5.07 -13.80 -13.85
C ASP A 131 -4.07 -13.62 -12.69
N PRO A 132 -3.71 -12.38 -12.32
CA PRO A 132 -2.76 -12.13 -11.23
C PRO A 132 -3.24 -12.58 -9.85
N VAL A 133 -4.56 -12.52 -9.61
CA VAL A 133 -5.15 -12.96 -8.35
C VAL A 133 -5.07 -14.48 -8.27
N GLN A 134 -5.46 -15.19 -9.34
CA GLN A 134 -5.35 -16.64 -9.40
C GLN A 134 -3.89 -17.11 -9.26
N ARG A 135 -2.93 -16.39 -9.84
CA ARG A 135 -1.51 -16.73 -9.68
C ARG A 135 -1.04 -16.68 -8.22
N LEU A 136 -1.51 -15.70 -7.45
CA LEU A 136 -1.20 -15.64 -6.01
C LEU A 136 -1.83 -16.81 -5.26
N ILE A 137 -3.08 -17.15 -5.58
CA ILE A 137 -3.80 -18.29 -5.01
C ILE A 137 -3.04 -19.60 -5.30
N ASP A 138 -2.75 -19.87 -6.57
CA ASP A 138 -2.06 -21.09 -7.02
C ASP A 138 -0.67 -21.24 -6.40
N SER A 139 -0.03 -20.11 -6.08
CA SER A 139 1.31 -20.06 -5.49
C SER A 139 1.28 -19.97 -3.96
N ASN A 140 0.11 -20.10 -3.32
CA ASN A 140 -0.10 -19.98 -1.88
C ASN A 140 0.51 -18.70 -1.27
N LYS A 141 0.32 -17.57 -1.97
CA LYS A 141 0.76 -16.25 -1.55
C LYS A 141 -0.41 -15.49 -0.95
N LEU A 142 -0.13 -14.47 -0.17
CA LEU A 142 -1.12 -13.57 0.44
C LEU A 142 -0.93 -12.11 0.00
N TYR A 143 0.23 -11.76 -0.55
CA TYR A 143 0.55 -10.40 -0.98
C TYR A 143 1.38 -10.41 -2.26
N GLY A 144 1.04 -9.51 -3.18
CA GLY A 144 1.68 -9.33 -4.47
C GLY A 144 2.05 -7.87 -4.71
N PHE A 145 3.31 -7.63 -5.10
CA PHE A 145 3.84 -6.30 -5.37
C PHE A 145 4.65 -6.27 -6.67
N ILE A 146 4.99 -5.08 -7.16
CA ILE A 146 5.90 -4.91 -8.31
C ILE A 146 7.25 -4.36 -7.85
N GLN A 147 7.22 -3.29 -7.04
CA GLN A 147 8.39 -2.51 -6.68
C GLN A 147 8.45 -2.24 -5.17
N ILE A 148 9.67 -2.12 -4.67
CA ILE A 148 10.05 -1.60 -3.36
C ILE A 148 10.86 -0.32 -3.58
N SER A 149 10.56 0.72 -2.79
CA SER A 149 11.22 2.02 -2.88
C SER A 149 11.53 2.57 -1.48
N PRO A 150 12.63 3.33 -1.33
CA PRO A 150 12.87 4.04 -0.09
C PRO A 150 11.86 5.18 0.11
N ASP A 151 11.32 5.34 1.32
CA ASP A 151 10.51 6.50 1.71
C ASP A 151 11.37 7.54 2.48
N ALA A 152 10.87 8.76 2.58
CA ALA A 152 11.49 9.85 3.31
C ALA A 152 11.21 9.70 4.81
N ASP A 153 12.26 9.60 5.62
CA ASP A 153 12.17 9.53 7.09
C ASP A 153 11.88 10.89 7.74
N PHE A 154 12.34 11.99 7.13
CA PHE A 154 12.20 13.35 7.69
C PHE A 154 10.74 13.82 7.82
N VAL A 155 9.81 13.25 7.04
CA VAL A 155 8.37 13.55 7.13
C VAL A 155 7.63 12.66 8.13
N GLN A 156 8.30 11.65 8.68
CA GLN A 156 7.74 10.67 9.61
C GLN A 156 8.75 10.29 10.71
N PRO A 157 9.32 11.27 11.42
CA PRO A 157 10.46 11.04 12.31
C PRO A 157 10.18 10.04 13.45
N SER A 158 8.93 9.87 13.89
CA SER A 158 8.59 8.96 14.99
C SER A 158 8.04 7.60 14.55
N LEU A 159 7.82 7.36 13.25
CA LEU A 159 7.19 6.12 12.79
C LEU A 159 7.99 4.87 13.18
N ALA A 160 9.32 4.88 12.96
CA ALA A 160 10.16 3.74 13.30
C ALA A 160 10.21 3.48 14.81
N SER A 161 10.33 4.52 15.64
CA SER A 161 10.32 4.34 17.10
C SER A 161 9.00 3.78 17.60
N ASN A 162 7.87 4.22 17.03
CA ASN A 162 6.55 3.67 17.36
C ASN A 162 6.43 2.19 16.92
N ALA A 163 6.88 1.83 15.73
CA ALA A 163 6.88 0.44 15.28
C ALA A 163 7.78 -0.47 16.14
N SER A 164 8.94 0.04 16.55
CA SER A 164 9.85 -0.62 17.49
C SER A 164 9.19 -0.83 18.87
N TYR A 165 8.53 0.19 19.41
CA TYR A 165 7.80 0.08 20.67
C TYR A 165 6.63 -0.91 20.60
N PHE A 166 5.85 -0.88 19.51
CA PHE A 166 4.79 -1.86 19.27
C PHE A 166 5.37 -3.28 19.25
N LEU A 167 6.46 -3.49 18.51
CA LEU A 167 7.12 -4.78 18.39
C LEU A 167 7.59 -5.33 19.74
N SER A 168 8.14 -4.50 20.62
CA SER A 168 8.62 -4.94 21.94
C SER A 168 7.49 -5.25 22.92
N THR A 169 6.37 -4.53 22.83
CA THR A 169 5.21 -4.73 23.72
C THR A 169 4.25 -5.82 23.22
N HIS A 170 4.33 -6.20 21.95
CA HIS A 170 3.45 -7.16 21.29
C HIS A 170 4.21 -8.35 20.68
N SER A 171 5.44 -8.62 21.11
CA SER A 171 6.26 -9.72 20.57
C SER A 171 5.57 -11.08 20.58
N HIS A 172 4.67 -11.33 21.55
CA HIS A 172 3.91 -12.57 21.71
C HIS A 172 2.92 -12.89 20.57
N ILE A 173 2.48 -11.91 19.77
CA ILE A 173 1.60 -12.13 18.61
C ILE A 173 2.37 -12.16 17.28
N ILE A 174 3.67 -11.86 17.30
CA ILE A 174 4.51 -11.81 16.10
C ILE A 174 4.92 -13.23 15.73
N PRO A 175 4.68 -13.69 14.49
CA PRO A 175 5.16 -14.98 14.03
C PRO A 175 6.69 -15.07 14.16
N PRO A 176 7.25 -16.20 14.63
CA PRO A 176 8.68 -16.35 14.89
C PRO A 176 9.57 -16.20 13.64
N ASN A 177 8.97 -16.33 12.45
CA ASN A 177 9.61 -16.20 11.14
C ASN A 177 9.06 -15.01 10.33
N ALA A 178 8.53 -14.00 11.02
CA ALA A 178 8.21 -12.70 10.44
C ALA A 178 9.44 -12.07 9.79
N ASN A 179 9.25 -11.36 8.67
CA ASN A 179 10.33 -10.81 7.86
C ASN A 179 10.92 -9.50 8.39
N LEU A 180 11.32 -9.46 9.68
CA LEU A 180 11.77 -8.22 10.33
C LEU A 180 13.01 -7.58 9.68
N GLY A 181 13.89 -8.37 9.07
CA GLY A 181 15.07 -7.84 8.37
C GLY A 181 14.77 -7.08 7.09
N PHE A 182 13.51 -7.06 6.63
CA PHE A 182 13.07 -6.20 5.54
C PHE A 182 13.07 -4.73 5.97
N VAL A 183 12.58 -4.46 7.19
CA VAL A 183 12.40 -3.11 7.73
C VAL A 183 13.50 -2.70 8.71
N TRP A 184 14.17 -3.65 9.37
CA TRP A 184 15.25 -3.35 10.32
C TRP A 184 16.62 -3.73 9.78
N SER A 185 17.58 -2.81 9.89
CA SER A 185 18.91 -2.91 9.29
C SER A 185 19.81 -3.87 10.07
N GLY A 186 19.95 -5.09 9.53
CA GLY A 186 20.84 -6.13 10.07
C GLY A 186 20.39 -6.67 11.44
N GLN A 187 21.15 -7.64 11.97
CA GLN A 187 20.80 -8.30 13.23
C GLN A 187 20.75 -7.34 14.42
N SER A 188 21.64 -6.35 14.45
CA SER A 188 21.65 -5.31 15.50
C SER A 188 20.39 -4.45 15.46
N GLY A 189 19.95 -4.03 14.27
CA GLY A 189 18.71 -3.26 14.09
C GLY A 189 17.48 -4.06 14.52
N ILE A 190 17.38 -5.33 14.10
CA ILE A 190 16.28 -6.23 14.51
C ILE A 190 16.25 -6.38 16.03
N LYS A 191 17.41 -6.64 16.67
CA LYS A 191 17.48 -6.79 18.13
C LYS A 191 17.05 -5.52 18.86
N LYS A 192 17.49 -4.34 18.41
CA LYS A 192 17.06 -3.06 18.98
C LYS A 192 15.55 -2.87 18.82
N ALA A 193 14.98 -3.24 17.68
CA ALA A 193 13.54 -3.11 17.44
C ALA A 193 12.74 -4.01 18.38
N LEU A 194 13.16 -5.26 18.58
CA LEU A 194 12.54 -6.19 19.54
C LEU A 194 12.62 -5.69 20.99
N GLN A 195 13.60 -4.83 21.29
CA GLN A 195 13.77 -4.21 22.60
C GLN A 195 13.08 -2.84 22.74
N GLY A 196 12.41 -2.35 21.68
CA GLY A 196 11.78 -1.03 21.68
C GLY A 196 12.78 0.13 21.60
N GLN A 197 14.00 -0.14 21.14
CA GLN A 197 15.13 0.80 21.13
C GLN A 197 15.56 1.23 19.72
N ALA A 198 14.99 0.63 18.67
CA ALA A 198 15.24 1.05 17.30
C ALA A 198 14.49 2.35 16.98
N SER A 199 15.11 3.17 16.13
CA SER A 199 14.52 4.38 15.55
C SER A 199 14.96 4.50 14.08
N ASN A 200 14.84 5.69 13.47
CA ASN A 200 15.15 5.88 12.05
C ASN A 200 16.55 5.40 11.60
N PRO A 201 17.64 5.53 12.40
CA PRO A 201 18.95 4.99 12.01
C PRO A 201 18.98 3.47 11.82
N GLU A 202 18.09 2.73 12.49
CA GLU A 202 17.95 1.29 12.33
C GLU A 202 16.93 0.90 11.25
N TRP A 203 16.07 1.80 10.82
CA TRP A 203 15.05 1.55 9.81
C TRP A 203 15.66 1.54 8.40
N THR A 204 15.38 0.52 7.58
CA THR A 204 15.89 0.41 6.21
C THR A 204 15.27 1.45 5.27
N ARG A 205 14.10 1.98 5.64
CA ARG A 205 13.23 2.86 4.84
C ARG A 205 12.67 2.22 3.57
N MET A 206 12.95 0.94 3.34
CA MET A 206 12.46 0.20 2.19
C MET A 206 10.99 -0.13 2.38
N CYS A 207 10.17 0.30 1.43
CA CYS A 207 8.72 0.17 1.51
C CYS A 207 8.14 -0.44 0.23
N MET A 208 7.15 -1.30 0.37
CA MET A 208 6.31 -1.75 -0.75
C MET A 208 5.72 -0.53 -1.44
N TYR A 209 5.94 -0.37 -2.75
CA TYR A 209 5.41 0.75 -3.51
C TYR A 209 3.93 0.50 -3.84
N ASN A 210 3.11 0.62 -2.79
CA ASN A 210 1.75 0.09 -2.68
C ASN A 210 0.67 0.82 -3.50
N ASN A 211 1.03 1.74 -4.39
CA ASN A 211 0.12 2.20 -5.45
C ASN A 211 -0.27 1.03 -6.38
N PHE A 212 0.60 0.01 -6.48
CA PHE A 212 0.23 -1.34 -6.88
C PHE A 212 0.26 -2.27 -5.67
N GLU A 213 -0.87 -2.93 -5.39
CA GLU A 213 -0.93 -3.94 -4.35
C GLU A 213 -2.06 -4.94 -4.66
N ILE A 214 -1.74 -6.24 -4.64
CA ILE A 214 -2.75 -7.30 -4.63
C ILE A 214 -2.62 -8.06 -3.32
N SER A 215 -3.65 -8.06 -2.50
CA SER A 215 -3.58 -8.61 -1.14
C SER A 215 -4.79 -9.46 -0.81
N HIS A 216 -4.55 -10.55 -0.07
CA HIS A 216 -5.61 -11.28 0.58
C HIS A 216 -6.05 -10.51 1.83
N ARG A 217 -7.36 -10.46 2.06
CA ARG A 217 -8.01 -9.70 3.14
C ARG A 217 -7.48 -10.06 4.53
N SER A 218 -7.15 -11.34 4.74
CA SER A 218 -6.61 -11.84 6.01
C SER A 218 -5.28 -11.20 6.43
N VAL A 219 -4.54 -10.59 5.50
CA VAL A 219 -3.33 -9.83 5.83
C VAL A 219 -3.70 -8.66 6.76
N TRP A 220 -4.74 -7.93 6.39
CA TRP A 220 -5.19 -6.71 7.06
C TRP A 220 -6.04 -7.01 8.30
N GLU A 221 -6.82 -8.10 8.25
CA GLU A 221 -7.62 -8.59 9.37
C GLU A 221 -6.80 -9.38 10.40
N SER A 222 -5.50 -9.59 10.16
CA SER A 222 -4.63 -10.25 11.13
C SER A 222 -4.58 -9.47 12.45
N GLU A 223 -4.44 -10.21 13.56
CA GLU A 223 -4.32 -9.60 14.88
C GLU A 223 -3.13 -8.63 14.95
N VAL A 224 -2.00 -9.01 14.35
CA VAL A 224 -0.79 -8.17 14.28
C VAL A 224 -1.07 -6.86 13.58
N TYR A 225 -1.61 -6.89 12.35
CA TYR A 225 -1.84 -5.68 11.58
C TYR A 225 -2.91 -4.78 12.19
N THR A 226 -4.01 -5.38 12.67
CA THR A 226 -5.11 -4.62 13.29
C THR A 226 -4.63 -3.90 14.55
N LYS A 227 -3.95 -4.59 15.47
CA LYS A 227 -3.42 -3.96 16.68
C LYS A 227 -2.32 -2.93 16.37
N PHE A 228 -1.49 -3.19 15.36
CA PHE A 228 -0.46 -2.25 14.95
C PHE A 228 -1.08 -0.95 14.43
N PHE A 229 -2.04 -1.05 13.51
CA PHE A 229 -2.74 0.11 13.00
C PHE A 229 -3.48 0.87 14.10
N ASP A 230 -4.22 0.15 14.96
CA ASP A 230 -4.98 0.79 16.04
C ASP A 230 -4.06 1.54 17.03
N TYR A 231 -2.86 1.00 17.29
CA TYR A 231 -1.82 1.71 18.06
C TYR A 231 -1.33 2.98 17.33
N LEU A 232 -0.93 2.88 16.06
CA LEU A 232 -0.47 4.03 15.28
C LEU A 232 -1.53 5.12 15.16
N GLU A 233 -2.80 4.73 15.06
CA GLU A 233 -3.93 5.66 15.01
C GLU A 233 -4.02 6.52 16.28
N GLN A 234 -3.71 5.96 17.46
CA GLN A 234 -3.69 6.73 18.72
C GLN A 234 -2.49 7.67 18.84
N GLU A 235 -1.36 7.31 18.25
CA GLU A 235 -0.14 8.15 18.24
C GLU A 235 -0.31 9.39 17.34
N GLY A 236 -1.29 9.40 16.43
CA GLY A 236 -1.68 10.58 15.66
C GLY A 236 -0.68 11.01 14.57
N GLY A 237 0.37 10.23 14.32
CA GLY A 237 1.44 10.57 13.37
C GLY A 237 0.99 10.69 11.91
N PHE A 238 -0.19 10.18 11.55
CA PHE A 238 -0.82 10.50 10.27
C PHE A 238 -1.08 12.00 10.08
N PHE A 239 -1.32 12.74 11.16
CA PHE A 239 -1.67 14.17 11.14
C PHE A 239 -0.68 15.07 11.89
N TYR A 240 0.01 14.60 12.92
CA TYR A 240 1.10 15.35 13.54
C TYR A 240 2.39 15.28 12.72
N GLU A 241 2.56 14.24 11.91
CA GLU A 241 3.62 14.08 10.92
C GLU A 241 2.98 13.85 9.54
N ARG A 242 3.63 13.09 8.66
CA ARG A 242 3.06 12.58 7.41
C ARG A 242 3.36 11.09 7.28
N TRP A 243 2.84 10.29 8.20
CA TRP A 243 2.92 8.83 8.06
C TRP A 243 2.22 8.39 6.79
N SER A 244 2.98 7.73 5.91
CA SER A 244 2.48 7.21 4.64
C SER A 244 1.99 5.79 4.81
N ASP A 245 0.98 5.40 4.04
CA ASP A 245 0.48 4.03 4.02
C ASP A 245 1.53 3.03 3.52
N SER A 246 2.42 3.44 2.64
CA SER A 246 3.52 2.59 2.13
C SER A 246 4.44 2.07 3.25
N PRO A 247 5.07 2.92 4.09
CA PRO A 247 5.88 2.46 5.22
C PRO A 247 5.05 1.76 6.30
N VAL A 248 3.80 2.20 6.56
CA VAL A 248 2.92 1.51 7.53
C VAL A 248 2.59 0.09 7.07
N HIS A 249 2.19 -0.10 5.81
CA HIS A 249 1.98 -1.43 5.22
C HIS A 249 3.27 -2.25 5.32
N SER A 250 4.41 -1.66 4.97
CA SER A 250 5.69 -2.38 4.94
C SER A 250 6.12 -2.88 6.32
N LEU A 251 5.97 -2.06 7.36
CA LEU A 251 6.19 -2.44 8.75
C LEU A 251 5.20 -3.53 9.19
N GLY A 252 3.91 -3.34 8.92
CA GLY A 252 2.87 -4.31 9.27
C GLY A 252 3.06 -5.66 8.57
N LEU A 253 3.38 -5.67 7.27
CA LEU A 253 3.66 -6.87 6.48
C LEU A 253 4.92 -7.58 6.99
N ALA A 254 5.99 -6.84 7.29
CA ALA A 254 7.22 -7.42 7.85
C ALA A 254 6.98 -8.11 9.19
N MET A 255 6.04 -7.60 9.99
CA MET A 255 5.64 -8.20 11.26
C MET A 255 4.64 -9.35 11.11
N SER A 256 3.85 -9.38 10.03
CA SER A 256 2.72 -10.33 9.88
C SER A 256 3.02 -11.49 8.94
N LEU A 257 3.88 -11.31 7.95
CA LEU A 257 4.10 -12.25 6.86
C LEU A 257 5.53 -12.79 6.84
N ARG A 258 5.62 -14.06 6.43
CA ARG A 258 6.89 -14.68 6.05
C ARG A 258 7.25 -14.35 4.61
N LYS A 259 8.54 -14.52 4.28
CA LYS A 259 9.08 -14.31 2.93
C LYS A 259 8.32 -15.10 1.86
N ASP A 260 7.99 -16.37 2.16
CA ASP A 260 7.31 -17.30 1.25
C ASP A 260 5.83 -17.00 1.02
N GLN A 261 5.22 -16.07 1.77
CA GLN A 261 3.83 -15.66 1.61
C GLN A 261 3.65 -14.46 0.70
N VAL A 262 4.75 -13.94 0.12
CA VAL A 262 4.74 -12.76 -0.75
C VAL A 262 5.33 -13.12 -2.12
N MET A 263 4.82 -12.47 -3.17
CA MET A 263 5.30 -12.61 -4.55
C MET A 263 5.56 -11.24 -5.15
N GLN A 264 6.66 -11.16 -5.92
CA GLN A 264 6.89 -10.05 -6.84
C GLN A 264 6.34 -10.42 -8.22
N PHE A 265 5.63 -9.49 -8.85
CA PHE A 265 5.29 -9.56 -10.27
C PHE A 265 6.38 -8.86 -11.08
N THR A 266 7.26 -9.66 -11.69
CA THR A 266 8.34 -9.19 -12.58
C THR A 266 7.89 -9.12 -14.05
N ASP A 267 6.66 -9.55 -14.34
CA ASP A 267 6.10 -9.67 -15.68
C ASP A 267 4.94 -8.70 -15.90
N MET A 268 5.01 -7.51 -15.29
CA MET A 268 4.05 -6.42 -15.48
C MET A 268 4.78 -5.12 -15.83
N GLY A 269 4.53 -4.57 -17.01
CA GLY A 269 5.03 -3.26 -17.41
C GLY A 269 4.22 -2.16 -16.74
N TYR A 270 4.41 -1.96 -15.44
CA TYR A 270 3.62 -1.05 -14.63
C TYR A 270 4.34 0.26 -14.38
N GLN A 271 3.61 1.37 -14.48
CA GLN A 271 4.11 2.70 -14.21
C GLN A 271 3.11 3.46 -13.34
N HIS A 272 3.63 4.33 -12.47
CA HIS A 272 2.86 5.26 -11.65
C HIS A 272 3.49 6.66 -11.75
N GLN A 273 2.68 7.70 -11.90
CA GLN A 273 3.11 9.11 -11.99
C GLN A 273 4.13 9.43 -13.09
N GLY A 274 4.20 8.60 -14.14
CA GLY A 274 5.21 8.76 -15.20
C GLY A 274 6.65 8.48 -14.75
N TRP A 275 6.85 7.89 -13.56
CA TRP A 275 8.18 7.54 -13.06
C TRP A 275 8.81 6.38 -13.86
N GLY A 276 10.10 6.15 -13.65
CA GLY A 276 10.81 5.05 -14.30
C GLY A 276 10.14 3.70 -14.02
N TYR A 277 10.13 2.82 -15.02
CA TYR A 277 9.64 1.45 -14.93
C TYR A 277 10.51 0.54 -15.79
N GLU A 278 10.30 -0.78 -15.69
CA GLU A 278 10.91 -1.76 -16.57
C GLU A 278 9.87 -2.42 -17.48
N CYS A 279 10.18 -2.50 -18.77
CA CYS A 279 9.35 -3.19 -19.75
C CYS A 279 9.63 -4.71 -19.69
N PRO A 280 8.61 -5.57 -19.44
CA PRO A 280 8.78 -7.01 -19.43
C PRO A 280 9.34 -7.54 -20.75
N GLN A 281 10.44 -8.29 -20.68
CA GLN A 281 11.13 -8.83 -21.85
C GLN A 281 10.37 -10.01 -22.49
N GLN A 282 9.59 -10.72 -21.68
CA GLN A 282 8.88 -11.96 -21.99
C GLN A 282 7.47 -11.75 -22.55
N LEU A 283 6.98 -10.51 -22.61
CA LEU A 283 5.63 -10.19 -23.09
C LEU A 283 5.66 -9.49 -24.45
N ASP A 284 4.89 -10.01 -25.41
CA ASP A 284 4.91 -9.51 -26.79
C ASP A 284 3.93 -8.37 -27.07
N ARG A 285 2.85 -8.28 -26.29
CA ARG A 285 1.82 -7.25 -26.47
C ARG A 285 2.09 -6.06 -25.54
N CYS A 286 3.13 -5.29 -25.86
CA CYS A 286 3.59 -4.13 -25.09
C CYS A 286 3.64 -2.85 -25.94
N THR A 287 3.41 -1.70 -25.31
CA THR A 287 3.65 -0.36 -25.89
C THR A 287 4.98 0.26 -25.43
N CYS A 288 5.61 -0.31 -24.40
CA CYS A 288 6.93 0.11 -23.93
C CYS A 288 8.06 -0.39 -24.83
N LEU A 289 9.17 0.35 -24.86
CA LEU A 289 10.39 -0.06 -25.54
C LEU A 289 11.18 -1.04 -24.66
N ARG A 290 11.69 -2.12 -25.26
CA ARG A 290 12.51 -3.13 -24.56
C ARG A 290 13.98 -2.68 -24.46
N GLU A 291 14.22 -1.51 -23.89
CA GLU A 291 15.58 -0.92 -23.75
C GLU A 291 16.25 -1.25 -22.41
N GLY A 292 15.67 -2.19 -21.65
CA GLY A 292 16.04 -2.49 -20.27
C GLY A 292 15.31 -1.60 -19.27
N PRO A 293 15.71 -1.63 -17.98
CA PRO A 293 15.14 -0.75 -16.95
C PRO A 293 15.32 0.72 -17.32
N ALA A 294 14.31 1.55 -17.06
CA ALA A 294 14.47 3.00 -17.18
C ALA A 294 15.67 3.48 -16.33
N LYS A 295 16.39 4.49 -16.83
CA LYS A 295 17.60 4.99 -16.13
C LYS A 295 17.28 5.38 -14.69
N GLY A 296 17.96 4.75 -13.73
CA GLY A 296 17.78 4.99 -12.29
C GLY A 296 16.59 4.26 -11.65
N PHE A 297 15.87 3.44 -12.41
CA PHE A 297 14.87 2.53 -11.87
C PHE A 297 15.54 1.32 -11.20
N HIS A 298 15.11 1.04 -9.97
CA HIS A 298 15.46 -0.15 -9.22
C HIS A 298 14.19 -0.63 -8.51
N ASP A 299 13.80 -1.88 -8.75
CA ASP A 299 12.63 -2.46 -8.09
C ASP A 299 12.90 -2.85 -6.62
N ASN A 300 14.18 -2.97 -6.23
CA ASN A 300 14.67 -3.34 -4.89
C ASN A 300 13.99 -4.57 -4.28
N ALA A 301 13.41 -5.45 -5.10
CA ALA A 301 12.59 -6.55 -4.61
C ALA A 301 13.39 -7.59 -3.82
N GLU A 302 14.70 -7.69 -4.08
CA GLU A 302 15.62 -8.53 -3.33
C GLU A 302 15.66 -8.18 -1.84
N ARG A 303 15.28 -6.95 -1.46
CA ARG A 303 15.19 -6.54 -0.05
C ARG A 303 14.18 -7.33 0.74
N TRP A 304 13.08 -7.76 0.13
CA TRP A 304 12.12 -8.62 0.80
C TRP A 304 12.65 -10.05 0.93
N PHE A 305 13.17 -10.62 -0.16
CA PHE A 305 13.53 -12.04 -0.22
C PHE A 305 14.89 -12.36 0.44
N ASN A 306 15.84 -11.44 0.40
CA ASN A 306 17.19 -11.58 0.97
C ASN A 306 17.33 -10.86 2.32
N ALA A 307 16.22 -10.50 2.97
CA ALA A 307 16.22 -9.87 4.29
C ALA A 307 16.96 -10.69 5.35
N THR A 308 17.59 -10.00 6.29
CA THR A 308 18.37 -10.64 7.37
C THR A 308 17.44 -11.39 8.32
N GLU A 309 17.83 -12.60 8.73
CA GLU A 309 17.08 -13.40 9.69
C GLU A 309 17.74 -13.37 11.07
N LEU A 310 16.92 -13.42 12.12
CA LEU A 310 17.33 -13.63 13.50
C LEU A 310 16.90 -15.05 13.89
N GLN A 311 17.81 -15.88 14.40
CA GLN A 311 17.45 -17.25 14.81
C GLN A 311 16.42 -17.23 15.95
N ALA A 312 15.43 -18.13 15.92
CA ALA A 312 14.30 -18.15 16.85
C ALA A 312 14.71 -18.15 18.34
N ASP A 313 15.84 -18.76 18.69
CA ASP A 313 16.35 -18.83 20.07
C ASP A 313 16.77 -17.47 20.65
N SER A 314 16.87 -16.43 19.82
CA SER A 314 17.32 -15.09 20.21
C SER A 314 16.19 -14.10 20.54
N TRP A 315 14.93 -14.53 20.46
CA TRP A 315 13.75 -13.69 20.73
C TRP A 315 13.47 -13.48 22.22
N GLY A 316 14.19 -14.15 23.13
CA GLY A 316 14.11 -13.94 24.58
C GLY A 316 12.70 -14.19 25.13
N THR A 317 12.41 -15.44 25.49
CA THR A 317 11.17 -15.83 26.19
C THR A 317 10.99 -15.11 27.51
#